data_AF-A0A7T3V5W9-F1
#
_entry.id   AF-A0A7T3V5W9-F1
#
_cell.length_a   1.000
_cell.length_b   1.000
_cell.length_c   1.000
_cell.angle_alpha   90.00
_cell.angle_beta   90.00
_cell.angle_gamma   90.00
#
_symmetry.space_group_name_H-M   'P 1'
#
loop_
_entity.id
_entity.type
_entity.pdbx_description
1 polymer ?
#
loop_
_entity_poly.entity_id
_entity_poly.type
_entity_poly.pdbx_seq_one_letter_code
_entity_poly.pdbx_strand_id
1 'polypeptide(L)'
;MLLEELIPGINIEDDKTEFKRFLEEGKSEDSGKNKEIGWLKSFAAFANTDGGTVYIGVDNKSHNIITMDHETADKQVLLIHRQIKQRLEPAVSYKIESIPVKEKESTRYILKVSIAKSQILPVMLHEDNLLGIYIRNFGNSVLATPEQVRDLVLLSDNNPFDQPFTQKKFLREEFKKLFDLYNERVGNPLTEKA
;
A
#
# COMPACT_ATOMS: atom_id res chain seq x y z
N MET A 1 -14.74 1.56 26.42
CA MET A 1 -13.73 0.52 26.19
C MET A 1 -12.74 1.10 25.21
N LEU A 2 -11.45 1.09 25.55
CA LEU A 2 -10.38 1.56 24.67
C LEU A 2 -9.95 0.42 23.74
N LEU A 3 -9.46 0.76 22.55
CA LEU A 3 -8.95 -0.25 21.62
C LEU A 3 -7.84 -1.10 22.24
N GLU A 4 -6.96 -0.49 23.04
CA GLU A 4 -5.85 -1.16 23.71
C GLU A 4 -6.29 -2.27 24.68
N GLU A 5 -7.50 -2.15 25.25
CA GLU A 5 -8.10 -3.19 26.10
C GLU A 5 -8.57 -4.41 25.28
N LEU A 6 -8.85 -4.22 23.99
CA LEU A 6 -9.31 -5.26 23.08
C LEU A 6 -8.15 -5.86 22.27
N ILE A 7 -7.16 -5.05 21.89
CA ILE A 7 -5.99 -5.44 21.11
C ILE A 7 -4.75 -4.80 21.76
N PRO A 8 -4.04 -5.53 22.63
CA PRO A 8 -2.88 -5.01 23.34
C PRO A 8 -1.78 -4.53 22.37
N GLY A 9 -1.22 -3.34 22.64
CA GLY A 9 -0.09 -2.78 21.89
C GLY A 9 -0.45 -1.94 20.65
N ILE A 10 -1.74 -1.72 20.38
CA ILE A 10 -2.20 -0.84 19.29
C ILE A 10 -2.87 0.41 19.87
N ASN A 11 -2.17 1.55 19.81
CA ASN A 11 -2.66 2.82 20.36
C ASN A 11 -2.24 4.07 19.55
N ILE A 12 -1.35 3.93 18.56
CA ILE A 12 -0.82 5.07 17.81
C ILE A 12 -0.92 4.76 16.31
N GLU A 13 -1.40 5.74 15.53
CA GLU A 13 -1.34 5.65 14.08
C GLU A 13 0.12 5.72 13.62
N ASP A 14 0.50 4.76 12.79
CA ASP A 14 1.85 4.62 12.28
C ASP A 14 1.83 4.23 10.81
N ASP A 15 2.98 3.82 10.30
CA ASP A 15 3.13 3.42 8.90
C ASP A 15 2.40 2.12 8.56
N LYS A 16 1.91 1.38 9.56
CA LYS A 16 1.21 0.10 9.37
C LYS A 16 -0.20 0.10 9.95
N THR A 17 -0.60 1.15 10.65
CA THR A 17 -1.85 1.19 11.40
C THR A 17 -2.56 2.52 11.22
N GLU A 18 -3.86 2.48 10.94
CA GLU A 18 -4.72 3.65 10.89
C GLU A 18 -6.07 3.36 11.56
N PHE A 19 -6.66 4.38 12.18
CA PHE A 19 -7.98 4.31 12.78
C PHE A 19 -8.98 5.11 11.96
N LYS A 20 -10.19 4.56 11.84
CA LYS A 20 -11.35 5.25 11.26
C LYS A 20 -12.57 4.98 12.11
N ARG A 21 -13.42 5.99 12.26
CA ARG A 21 -14.72 5.82 12.89
C ARG A 21 -15.66 4.99 12.02
N PHE A 22 -16.02 5.52 10.85
CA PHE A 22 -16.79 4.83 9.82
C PHE A 22 -16.28 5.22 8.45
N LEU A 23 -16.46 4.35 7.45
CA LEU A 23 -16.21 4.71 6.07
C LEU A 23 -17.49 5.27 5.47
N GLU A 24 -17.35 6.47 4.90
CA GLU A 24 -18.44 7.17 4.23
C GLU A 24 -18.22 7.15 2.71
N GLU A 25 -19.31 7.27 1.97
CA GLU A 25 -19.30 7.42 0.52
C GLU A 25 -20.25 8.53 0.07
N GLY A 26 -20.07 8.98 -1.17
CA GLY A 26 -20.86 10.05 -1.76
C GLY A 26 -20.19 11.41 -1.63
N LYS A 27 -20.87 12.46 -2.11
CA LYS A 27 -20.28 13.80 -2.15
C LYS A 27 -20.32 14.48 -0.78
N SER A 28 -19.19 15.04 -0.38
CA SER A 28 -19.10 15.98 0.74
C SER A 28 -19.90 17.24 0.42
N GLU A 29 -20.72 17.70 1.37
CA GLU A 29 -21.52 18.92 1.22
C GLU A 29 -20.65 20.17 1.08
N ASP A 30 -19.53 20.22 1.80
CA ASP A 30 -18.65 21.38 1.84
C ASP A 30 -17.80 21.53 0.57
N SER A 31 -17.27 20.41 0.06
CA SER A 31 -16.24 20.43 -0.99
C SER A 31 -16.67 19.78 -2.30
N GLY A 32 -17.85 19.14 -2.34
CA GLY A 32 -18.34 18.37 -3.49
C GLY A 32 -17.49 17.14 -3.85
N LYS A 33 -16.49 16.80 -3.02
CA LYS A 33 -15.56 15.69 -3.26
C LYS A 33 -16.15 14.38 -2.73
N ASN A 34 -15.86 13.29 -3.42
CA ASN A 34 -16.24 11.95 -3.00
C ASN A 34 -15.52 11.56 -1.70
N LYS A 35 -16.29 11.30 -0.65
CA LYS A 35 -15.79 10.96 0.69
C LYS A 35 -14.98 9.67 0.68
N GLU A 36 -15.33 8.74 -0.21
CA GLU A 36 -14.63 7.46 -0.34
C GLU A 36 -13.17 7.61 -0.78
N ILE A 37 -12.87 8.66 -1.55
CA ILE A 37 -11.50 8.96 -1.98
C ILE A 37 -10.60 9.23 -0.77
N GLY A 38 -11.14 9.83 0.29
CA GLY A 38 -10.36 10.17 1.49
C GLY A 38 -9.75 8.94 2.16
N TRP A 39 -10.53 7.87 2.36
CA TRP A 39 -10.03 6.66 2.99
C TRP A 39 -9.38 5.68 1.99
N LEU A 40 -9.77 5.70 0.71
CA LEU A 40 -9.11 4.92 -0.33
C LEU A 40 -7.65 5.34 -0.55
N LYS A 41 -7.28 6.60 -0.29
CA LYS A 41 -5.88 7.06 -0.31
C LYS A 41 -5.01 6.24 0.63
N SER A 42 -5.51 5.95 1.83
CA SER A 42 -4.79 5.10 2.78
C SER A 42 -4.66 3.68 2.29
N PHE A 43 -5.68 3.16 1.63
CA PHE A 43 -5.66 1.79 1.12
C PHE A 43 -4.63 1.64 -0.02
N ALA A 44 -4.63 2.60 -0.96
CA ALA A 44 -3.61 2.68 -2.01
C ALA A 44 -2.20 2.86 -1.42
N ALA A 45 -2.05 3.74 -0.43
CA ALA A 45 -0.79 3.99 0.25
C ALA A 45 -0.22 2.72 0.91
N PHE A 46 -1.03 1.97 1.66
CA PHE A 46 -0.61 0.70 2.25
C PHE A 46 -0.23 -0.33 1.20
N ALA A 47 -1.01 -0.44 0.12
CA ALA A 47 -0.70 -1.37 -0.97
C ALA A 47 0.62 -1.02 -1.68
N ASN A 48 0.97 0.27 -1.77
CA ASN A 48 2.20 0.74 -2.39
C ASN A 48 3.45 0.66 -1.50
N THR A 49 3.28 0.55 -0.18
CA THR A 49 4.41 0.48 0.77
C THR A 49 4.57 -0.93 1.35
N ASP A 50 4.46 -1.09 2.67
CA ASP A 50 4.73 -2.34 3.38
C ASP A 50 3.46 -3.12 3.76
N GLY A 51 2.32 -2.71 3.20
CA GLY A 51 1.00 -3.12 3.70
C GLY A 51 0.65 -2.40 5.00
N GLY A 52 -0.51 -2.74 5.54
CA GLY A 52 -0.98 -2.16 6.80
C GLY A 52 -2.37 -2.63 7.19
N THR A 53 -2.87 -2.09 8.29
CA THR A 53 -4.16 -2.43 8.87
C THR A 53 -4.93 -1.17 9.20
N VAL A 54 -6.18 -1.12 8.75
CA VAL A 54 -7.13 -0.07 9.12
C VAL A 54 -8.18 -0.66 10.04
N TYR A 55 -8.32 -0.06 11.21
CA TYR A 55 -9.37 -0.40 12.17
C TYR A 55 -10.55 0.55 12.00
N ILE A 56 -11.72 0.00 11.72
CA ILE A 56 -12.97 0.74 11.54
C ILE A 56 -13.85 0.50 12.78
N GLY A 57 -14.41 1.58 13.32
CA GLY A 57 -15.10 1.60 14.60
C GLY A 57 -14.21 2.09 15.74
N VAL A 58 -13.23 2.96 15.45
CA VAL A 58 -12.36 3.56 16.47
C VAL A 58 -12.35 5.08 16.26
N ASP A 59 -12.57 5.84 17.33
CA ASP A 59 -12.49 7.29 17.29
C ASP A 59 -11.01 7.75 17.29
N ASN A 60 -10.58 8.46 16.24
CA ASN A 60 -9.17 8.86 16.09
C ASN A 60 -8.66 9.79 17.20
N LYS A 61 -9.52 10.54 17.91
CA LYS A 61 -9.07 11.49 18.94
C LYS A 61 -9.03 10.88 20.32
N SER A 62 -10.00 10.03 20.61
CA SER A 62 -10.19 9.47 21.95
C SER A 62 -9.81 7.99 22.06
N HIS A 63 -9.52 7.32 20.94
CA HIS A 63 -9.30 5.87 20.82
C HIS A 63 -10.42 5.03 21.43
N ASN A 64 -11.60 5.64 21.56
CA ASN A 64 -12.79 4.97 22.03
C ASN A 64 -13.31 4.06 20.93
N ILE A 65 -13.67 2.84 21.32
CA ILE A 65 -14.34 1.90 20.45
C ILE A 65 -15.76 2.40 20.16
N ILE A 66 -16.10 2.48 18.88
CA ILE A 66 -17.42 2.79 18.37
C ILE A 66 -17.90 1.54 17.63
N THR A 67 -18.75 0.80 18.31
CA THR A 67 -19.14 -0.53 17.86
C THR A 67 -20.31 -0.47 16.84
N MET A 68 -20.31 -1.41 15.90
CA MET A 68 -21.34 -1.58 14.86
C MET A 68 -22.30 -2.70 15.21
N ASP A 69 -23.57 -2.57 14.85
CA ASP A 69 -24.42 -3.75 14.73
C ASP A 69 -24.03 -4.59 13.49
N HIS A 70 -24.59 -5.78 13.39
CA HIS A 70 -24.31 -6.71 12.31
C HIS A 70 -24.62 -6.13 10.92
N GLU A 71 -25.78 -5.48 10.77
CA GLU A 71 -26.22 -4.92 9.49
C GLU A 71 -25.29 -3.79 9.02
N THR A 72 -24.84 -2.92 9.93
CA THR A 72 -23.90 -1.84 9.62
C THR A 72 -22.54 -2.39 9.26
N ALA A 73 -22.06 -3.41 9.98
CA ALA A 73 -20.78 -4.06 9.68
C ALA A 73 -20.78 -4.69 8.28
N ASP A 74 -21.85 -5.41 7.91
CA ASP A 74 -22.00 -6.01 6.58
C ASP A 74 -22.04 -4.96 5.47
N LYS A 75 -22.74 -3.84 5.69
CA LYS A 75 -22.75 -2.71 4.76
C LYS A 75 -21.36 -2.12 4.55
N GLN A 76 -20.56 -1.96 5.62
CA GLN A 76 -19.19 -1.48 5.54
C GLN A 76 -18.30 -2.45 4.76
N VAL A 77 -18.41 -3.76 5.00
CA VAL A 77 -17.67 -4.80 4.25
C VAL A 77 -17.97 -4.71 2.75
N LEU A 78 -19.25 -4.63 2.39
CA LEU A 78 -19.67 -4.52 0.99
C LEU A 78 -19.17 -3.22 0.34
N LEU A 79 -19.25 -2.10 1.09
CA LEU A 79 -18.75 -0.80 0.66
C LEU A 79 -17.26 -0.87 0.33
N ILE A 80 -16.45 -1.41 1.24
CA ILE A 80 -15.01 -1.56 1.06
C ILE A 80 -14.71 -2.38 -0.20
N HIS A 81 -15.34 -3.55 -0.32
CA HIS A 81 -15.10 -4.45 -1.45
C HIS A 81 -15.41 -3.77 -2.78
N ARG A 82 -16.58 -3.12 -2.87
CA ARG A 82 -17.03 -2.43 -4.07
C ARG A 82 -16.07 -1.30 -4.46
N GLN A 83 -15.71 -0.45 -3.51
CA GLN A 83 -14.91 0.75 -3.78
C GLN A 83 -13.45 0.40 -4.12
N ILE A 84 -12.85 -0.58 -3.46
CA ILE A 84 -11.51 -1.09 -3.85
C ILE A 84 -11.55 -1.57 -5.30
N LYS A 85 -12.54 -2.40 -5.66
CA LYS A 85 -12.64 -2.97 -7.01
C LYS A 85 -12.90 -1.92 -8.10
N GLN A 86 -13.64 -0.87 -7.77
CA GLN A 86 -14.01 0.17 -8.74
C GLN A 86 -12.92 1.23 -8.92
N ARG A 87 -12.14 1.52 -7.87
CA ARG A 87 -11.26 2.68 -7.87
C ARG A 87 -9.77 2.37 -7.71
N LEU A 88 -9.37 1.16 -7.33
CA LEU A 88 -7.95 0.78 -7.21
C LEU A 88 -7.52 -0.14 -8.35
N GLU A 89 -6.37 0.17 -8.94
CA GLU A 89 -5.79 -0.60 -10.04
C GLU A 89 -4.25 -0.59 -9.96
N PRO A 90 -3.55 -1.74 -10.03
CA PRO A 90 -4.08 -3.10 -10.18
C PRO A 90 -4.81 -3.61 -8.92
N ALA A 91 -5.40 -4.80 -9.02
CA ALA A 91 -6.18 -5.39 -7.93
C ALA A 91 -5.34 -5.60 -6.66
N VAL A 92 -5.82 -5.03 -5.55
CA VAL A 92 -5.16 -5.10 -4.24
C VAL A 92 -5.64 -6.33 -3.46
N SER A 93 -4.71 -7.02 -2.80
CA SER A 93 -5.03 -8.10 -1.86
C SER A 93 -5.30 -7.55 -0.46
N TYR A 94 -6.43 -7.91 0.12
CA TYR A 94 -6.82 -7.50 1.46
C TYR A 94 -7.68 -8.56 2.16
N LYS A 95 -7.75 -8.48 3.49
CA LYS A 95 -8.55 -9.33 4.36
C LYS A 95 -9.35 -8.45 5.32
N ILE A 96 -10.62 -8.76 5.50
CA ILE A 96 -11.47 -8.09 6.48
C ILE A 96 -11.84 -9.09 7.57
N GLU A 97 -11.55 -8.74 8.82
CA GLU A 97 -11.88 -9.52 10.01
C GLU A 97 -12.86 -8.72 10.87
N SER A 98 -13.97 -9.34 11.29
CA SER A 98 -14.87 -8.76 12.27
C SER A 98 -14.43 -9.18 13.67
N ILE A 99 -14.22 -8.19 14.54
CA ILE A 99 -13.83 -8.43 15.94
C ILE A 99 -15.07 -8.16 16.79
N PRO A 100 -15.62 -9.19 17.46
CA PRO A 100 -16.80 -9.03 18.29
C PRO A 100 -16.44 -8.28 19.58
N VAL A 101 -17.23 -7.26 19.90
CA VAL A 101 -17.17 -6.50 21.14
C VAL A 101 -18.45 -6.81 21.93
N LYS A 102 -18.29 -7.39 23.12
CA LYS A 102 -19.42 -7.68 24.00
C LYS A 102 -19.88 -6.40 24.68
N GLU A 103 -21.01 -5.84 24.21
CA GLU A 103 -21.69 -4.75 24.89
C GLU A 103 -23.03 -5.24 25.46
N LYS A 104 -23.15 -5.24 26.79
CA LYS A 104 -24.39 -5.56 27.51
C LYS A 104 -25.06 -6.85 26.99
N GLU A 105 -26.12 -6.71 26.19
CA GLU A 105 -27.02 -7.78 25.71
C GLU A 105 -26.89 -8.10 24.21
N SER A 106 -26.03 -7.41 23.45
CA SER A 106 -25.86 -7.69 22.02
C SER A 106 -24.39 -7.69 21.59
N THR A 107 -24.05 -8.64 20.71
CA THR A 107 -22.73 -8.68 20.08
C THR A 107 -22.64 -7.56 19.06
N ARG A 108 -21.73 -6.63 19.30
CA ARG A 108 -21.37 -5.58 18.34
C ARG A 108 -20.02 -5.91 17.71
N TYR A 109 -19.64 -5.17 16.66
CA TYR A 109 -18.45 -5.45 15.88
C TYR A 109 -17.60 -4.22 15.63
N ILE A 110 -16.29 -4.41 15.58
CA ILE A 110 -15.37 -3.53 14.84
C ILE A 110 -14.80 -4.30 13.66
N LEU A 111 -14.31 -3.60 12.64
CA LEU A 111 -13.69 -4.23 11.48
C LEU A 111 -12.19 -3.96 11.48
N LYS A 112 -11.42 -4.99 11.20
CA LYS A 112 -10.00 -4.92 10.94
C LYS A 112 -9.77 -5.23 9.47
N VAL A 113 -9.30 -4.25 8.72
CA VAL A 113 -9.01 -4.38 7.29
C VAL A 113 -7.50 -4.42 7.12
N SER A 114 -6.96 -5.60 6.82
CA SER A 114 -5.53 -5.78 6.55
C SER A 114 -5.28 -5.75 5.05
N ILE A 115 -4.45 -4.83 4.61
CA ILE A 115 -4.07 -4.60 3.20
C ILE A 115 -2.66 -5.10 3.02
N ALA A 116 -2.46 -6.03 2.10
CA ALA A 116 -1.14 -6.53 1.77
C ALA A 116 -0.41 -5.57 0.83
N LYS A 117 0.92 -5.53 0.93
CA LYS A 117 1.77 -4.93 -0.10
C LYS A 117 1.44 -5.56 -1.46
N SER A 118 1.22 -4.72 -2.46
CA SER A 118 0.97 -5.18 -3.82
C SER A 118 2.24 -5.74 -4.44
N GLN A 119 2.09 -6.82 -5.20
CA GLN A 119 3.16 -7.39 -6.01
C GLN A 119 3.34 -6.64 -7.34
N ILE A 120 2.31 -5.92 -7.77
CA ILE A 120 2.31 -5.10 -8.97
C ILE A 120 2.16 -3.65 -8.54
N LEU A 121 3.17 -2.83 -8.83
CA LEU A 121 3.28 -1.45 -8.41
C LEU A 121 3.46 -0.54 -9.65
N PRO A 122 3.02 0.72 -9.59
CA PRO A 122 2.25 1.34 -8.52
C PRO A 122 0.75 0.96 -8.59
N VAL A 123 0.12 0.88 -7.41
CA VAL A 123 -1.34 0.91 -7.24
C VAL A 123 -1.82 2.36 -7.37
N MET A 124 -2.65 2.57 -8.38
CA MET A 124 -3.29 3.83 -8.72
C MET A 124 -4.69 3.88 -8.10
N LEU A 125 -5.05 5.07 -7.63
CA LEU A 125 -6.40 5.43 -7.21
C LEU A 125 -7.06 6.30 -8.29
N HIS A 126 -8.18 5.82 -8.83
CA HIS A 126 -9.04 6.55 -9.75
C HIS A 126 -9.91 7.56 -8.98
N GLU A 127 -9.48 8.82 -9.03
CA GLU A 127 -10.29 9.98 -8.65
C GLU A 127 -11.06 10.46 -9.89
N ASP A 128 -12.13 11.24 -9.69
CA ASP A 128 -13.12 11.53 -10.75
C ASP A 128 -12.52 11.88 -12.12
N ASN A 129 -11.48 12.74 -12.16
CA ASN A 129 -10.79 13.13 -13.39
C ASN A 129 -9.27 12.89 -13.34
N LEU A 130 -8.74 12.25 -12.30
CA LEU A 130 -7.31 12.17 -12.05
C LEU A 130 -6.92 10.80 -11.50
N LEU A 131 -5.70 10.37 -11.83
CA LEU A 131 -5.07 9.20 -11.23
C LEU A 131 -4.11 9.67 -10.15
N GLY A 132 -4.28 9.16 -8.93
CA GLY A 132 -3.40 9.43 -7.80
C GLY A 132 -2.61 8.20 -7.40
N ILE A 133 -1.29 8.33 -7.26
CA ILE A 133 -0.44 7.30 -6.64
C ILE A 133 -0.08 7.80 -5.25
N TYR A 134 -0.43 7.02 -4.24
CA TYR A 134 -0.25 7.38 -2.84
C TYR A 134 0.76 6.46 -2.17
N ILE A 135 1.55 7.01 -1.27
CA ILE A 135 2.48 6.26 -0.42
C ILE A 135 2.25 6.61 1.05
N ARG A 136 2.61 5.66 1.92
CA ARG A 136 2.54 5.86 3.37
C ARG A 136 3.84 6.49 3.87
N ASN A 137 3.72 7.54 4.67
CA ASN A 137 4.86 8.24 5.28
C ASN A 137 4.48 8.82 6.65
N PHE A 138 5.13 8.36 7.72
CA PHE A 138 4.90 8.77 9.11
C PHE A 138 3.41 8.83 9.49
N GLY A 139 2.68 7.73 9.24
CA GLY A 139 1.25 7.64 9.56
C GLY A 139 0.32 8.42 8.63
N ASN A 140 0.84 9.06 7.58
CA ASN A 140 0.05 9.82 6.61
C ASN A 140 0.11 9.21 5.22
N SER A 141 -0.97 9.38 4.47
CA SER A 141 -1.07 8.94 3.08
C SER A 141 -0.87 10.15 2.16
N VAL A 142 0.29 10.24 1.51
CA VAL A 142 0.70 11.39 0.70
C VAL A 142 0.83 11.02 -0.76
N LEU A 143 0.67 12.00 -1.66
CA LEU A 143 0.89 11.80 -3.09
C LEU A 143 2.37 11.50 -3.33
N ALA A 144 2.66 10.46 -4.11
CA ALA A 144 4.02 10.07 -4.45
C ALA A 144 4.70 11.13 -5.34
N THR A 145 5.97 11.42 -5.07
CA THR A 145 6.80 12.24 -5.96
C THR A 145 7.15 11.47 -7.24
N PRO A 146 7.56 12.14 -8.32
CA PRO A 146 7.99 11.46 -9.55
C PRO A 146 9.09 10.41 -9.33
N GLU A 147 10.01 10.67 -8.41
CA GLU A 147 11.09 9.74 -8.03
C GLU A 147 10.52 8.51 -7.35
N GLN A 148 9.59 8.69 -6.40
CA GLN A 148 8.95 7.58 -5.71
C GLN A 148 8.09 6.73 -6.65
N VAL A 149 7.39 7.36 -7.61
CA VAL A 149 6.66 6.64 -8.66
C VAL A 149 7.61 5.79 -9.50
N ARG A 150 8.78 6.33 -9.87
CA ARG A 150 9.79 5.58 -10.60
C ARG A 150 10.31 4.38 -9.80
N ASP A 151 10.57 4.57 -8.51
CA ASP A 151 11.01 3.49 -7.63
C ASP A 151 9.95 2.38 -7.50
N LEU A 152 8.67 2.75 -7.39
CA LEU A 152 7.56 1.78 -7.38
C LEU A 152 7.50 0.95 -8.66
N VAL A 153 7.69 1.57 -9.82
CA VAL A 153 7.76 0.85 -11.11
C VAL A 153 8.93 -0.14 -11.12
N LEU A 154 10.12 0.29 -10.68
CA LEU A 154 11.30 -0.59 -10.62
C LEU A 154 11.11 -1.76 -9.64
N LEU A 155 10.45 -1.52 -8.50
CA LEU A 155 10.11 -2.56 -7.54
C LEU A 155 9.10 -3.57 -8.10
N SER A 156 8.19 -3.13 -8.98
CA SER A 156 7.21 -4.00 -9.63
C SER A 156 7.85 -4.95 -10.65
N ASP A 157 8.88 -4.50 -11.35
CA ASP A 157 9.48 -5.26 -12.44
C ASP A 157 10.22 -6.52 -11.96
N ASN A 158 10.35 -6.73 -10.64
CA ASN A 158 11.03 -7.87 -10.01
C ASN A 158 12.44 -8.13 -10.59
N ASN A 159 13.00 -7.11 -11.25
CA ASN A 159 14.27 -7.16 -11.93
C ASN A 159 15.28 -6.71 -10.87
N PRO A 160 16.21 -7.59 -10.44
CA PRO A 160 17.32 -7.21 -9.58
C PRO A 160 17.97 -5.95 -10.13
N PHE A 161 18.38 -5.05 -9.23
CA PHE A 161 19.04 -3.78 -9.57
C PHE A 161 20.21 -3.96 -10.57
N ASP A 162 20.87 -5.12 -10.55
CA ASP A 162 22.01 -5.47 -11.39
C ASP A 162 21.67 -6.21 -12.70
N GLN A 163 20.40 -6.52 -12.98
CA GLN A 163 19.98 -7.15 -14.24
C GLN A 163 19.67 -6.24 -15.44
N PRO A 164 19.40 -4.91 -15.31
CA PRO A 164 19.04 -4.14 -16.49
C PRO A 164 20.22 -4.03 -17.45
N PHE A 165 20.03 -4.51 -18.68
CA PHE A 165 20.99 -4.32 -19.75
C PHE A 165 21.11 -2.84 -20.08
N THR A 166 22.35 -2.35 -20.15
CA THR A 166 22.60 -1.00 -20.64
C THR A 166 22.34 -0.95 -22.14
N GLN A 167 21.97 0.21 -22.68
CA GLN A 167 21.91 0.40 -24.13
C GLN A 167 23.30 0.33 -24.81
N LYS A 168 24.38 0.39 -24.03
CA LYS A 168 25.74 0.21 -24.55
C LYS A 168 25.99 -1.27 -24.78
N LYS A 169 26.22 -1.62 -26.04
CA LYS A 169 26.68 -2.95 -26.42
C LYS A 169 28.14 -3.11 -26.03
N PHE A 170 28.49 -4.27 -25.48
CA PHE A 170 29.88 -4.64 -25.30
C PHE A 170 30.54 -4.78 -26.67
N LEU A 171 31.64 -4.04 -26.89
CA LEU A 171 32.48 -4.14 -28.07
C LEU A 171 33.89 -4.50 -27.62
N ARG A 172 34.33 -5.74 -27.92
CA ARG A 172 35.64 -6.25 -27.50
C ARG A 172 36.80 -5.32 -27.84
N GLU A 173 36.69 -4.61 -28.96
CA GLU A 173 37.68 -3.65 -29.45
C GLU A 173 37.95 -2.49 -28.48
N GLU A 174 36.91 -2.03 -27.77
CA GLU A 174 37.01 -0.95 -26.78
C GLU A 174 37.75 -1.38 -25.50
N PHE A 175 37.92 -2.69 -25.30
CA PHE A 175 38.52 -3.28 -24.09
C PHE A 175 39.90 -3.89 -24.35
N LYS A 176 40.56 -3.63 -25.49
CA LYS A 176 41.89 -4.18 -25.84
C LYS A 176 42.89 -4.13 -24.68
N LYS A 177 43.00 -2.97 -24.03
CA LYS A 177 43.91 -2.75 -22.89
C LYS A 177 43.70 -3.74 -21.74
N LEU A 178 42.45 -4.14 -21.47
CA LEU A 178 42.11 -5.12 -20.45
C LEU A 178 42.58 -6.52 -20.85
N PHE A 179 42.29 -6.92 -22.09
CA PHE A 179 42.66 -8.24 -22.61
C PHE A 179 44.18 -8.41 -22.71
N ASP A 180 44.89 -7.38 -23.17
CA ASP A 180 46.36 -7.39 -23.30
C ASP A 180 47.01 -7.51 -21.91
N LEU A 181 46.58 -6.68 -20.95
CA LEU A 181 47.10 -6.70 -19.57
C LEU A 181 46.84 -8.04 -18.87
N TYR A 182 45.69 -8.66 -19.12
CA TYR A 182 45.37 -9.97 -18.55
C TYR A 182 46.28 -11.05 -19.13
N ASN A 183 46.48 -11.05 -20.45
CA ASN A 183 47.31 -12.04 -21.14
C ASN A 183 48.78 -11.92 -20.70
N GLU A 184 49.29 -10.70 -20.52
CA GLU A 184 50.64 -10.46 -19.98
C GLU A 184 50.84 -11.01 -18.56
N ARG A 185 49.82 -10.90 -17.69
CA ARG A 185 49.95 -11.31 -16.28
C ARG A 185 49.67 -12.79 -16.03
N VAL A 186 48.74 -13.38 -16.77
CA VAL A 186 48.23 -14.74 -16.51
C VAL A 186 48.77 -15.74 -17.54
N GLY A 187 49.22 -15.28 -18.71
CA GLY A 187 49.78 -16.12 -19.78
C GLY A 187 48.74 -16.85 -20.63
N ASN A 188 47.44 -16.60 -20.39
CA ASN A 188 46.34 -17.16 -21.17
C ASN A 188 45.34 -16.06 -21.57
N PRO A 189 44.65 -16.17 -22.73
CA PRO A 189 43.70 -15.17 -23.17
C PRO A 189 42.42 -15.19 -22.31
N LEU A 190 41.97 -14.02 -21.89
CA LEU A 190 40.68 -13.85 -21.21
C LEU A 190 39.55 -14.20 -22.19
N THR A 191 38.72 -15.18 -21.83
CA THR A 191 37.53 -15.56 -22.61
C THR A 191 36.31 -14.78 -22.14
N GLU A 192 35.47 -14.37 -23.09
CA GLU A 192 34.14 -13.84 -22.78
C GLU A 192 33.29 -14.98 -22.18
N LYS A 193 32.64 -14.75 -21.04
CA LYS A 193 31.64 -15.70 -20.52
C LYS A 193 30.39 -15.59 -21.37
N ALA A 194 29.89 -16.73 -21.84
CA ALA A 194 28.60 -16.86 -22.52
C ALA A 194 27.43 -16.50 -21.61
#